data_AF-A0A7S1MEK8-F1
#
_entry.id   AF-A0A7S1MEK8-F1
#
_cell.length_a   1.000
_cell.length_b   1.000
_cell.length_c   1.000
_cell.angle_alpha   90.00
_cell.angle_beta   90.00
_cell.angle_gamma   90.00
#
_symmetry.space_group_name_H-M   'P 1'
#
loop_
_entity.id
_entity.type
_entity.pdbx_description
1 polymer ?
#
loop_
_entity_poly.entity_id
_entity_poly.type
_entity_poly.pdbx_seq_one_letter_code
_entity_poly.pdbx_strand_id
1 'polypeptide(L)'
;HTWQRVALPPGAFPELDCLPLRRTLPEGAPRRAYHRREQEVKSTVHWGQRKLLMSELELLTEHALEAQLVVYAGAAPGGHLECLCALFPELAFEAFDPRRFHGRLLPPGGPPNLTLHQECFTDDHARRLAARGQ
;
A
#
# COMPACT_ATOMS: atom_id res chain seq x y z
N HIS A 1 -6.12 21.95 12.79
CA HIS A 1 -6.24 21.99 11.32
C HIS A 1 -7.71 22.14 10.97
N THR A 2 -8.11 23.33 10.53
CA THR A 2 -9.50 23.68 10.20
C THR A 2 -9.78 23.27 8.76
N TRP A 3 -10.75 22.38 8.57
CA TRP A 3 -11.10 21.82 7.27
C TRP A 3 -12.07 22.76 6.56
N GLN A 4 -11.69 23.24 5.37
CA GLN A 4 -12.61 23.93 4.48
C GLN A 4 -13.06 22.96 3.39
N ARG A 5 -14.36 22.68 3.39
CA ARG A 5 -15.02 21.96 2.31
C ARG A 5 -15.07 22.88 1.11
N VAL A 6 -14.13 22.73 0.18
CA VAL A 6 -14.17 23.46 -1.10
C VAL A 6 -15.26 22.84 -1.94
N ALA A 7 -16.37 23.55 -2.12
CA ALA A 7 -17.37 23.19 -3.12
C ALA A 7 -16.76 23.44 -4.50
N LEU A 8 -16.40 22.37 -5.21
CA LEU A 8 -15.98 22.47 -6.60
C LEU A 8 -17.24 22.69 -7.46
N PRO A 9 -17.27 23.72 -8.33
CA PRO A 9 -18.37 23.87 -9.27
C PRO A 9 -18.40 22.67 -10.24
N PRO A 10 -19.58 22.26 -10.72
CA PRO A 10 -19.69 21.27 -11.80
C PRO A 10 -18.83 21.69 -12.99
N GLY A 11 -18.00 20.78 -13.52
CA GLY A 11 -17.06 21.10 -14.59
C GLY A 11 -15.83 21.90 -14.17
N ALA A 12 -15.46 21.92 -12.88
CA ALA A 12 -14.18 22.49 -12.44
C ALA A 12 -12.96 21.75 -13.04
N PHE A 13 -13.12 20.47 -13.36
CA PHE A 13 -12.11 19.63 -14.02
C PHE A 13 -12.78 18.66 -15.00
N PRO A 14 -13.36 19.14 -16.11
CA PRO A 14 -14.14 18.31 -17.04
C PRO A 14 -13.26 17.24 -17.72
N GLU A 15 -11.95 17.48 -17.76
CA GLU A 15 -10.91 16.53 -18.17
C GLU A 15 -10.74 15.33 -17.24
N LEU A 16 -11.16 15.40 -15.97
CA LEU A 16 -11.08 14.29 -15.00
C LEU A 16 -12.32 13.39 -15.03
N ASP A 17 -13.45 13.90 -15.51
CA ASP A 17 -14.74 13.19 -15.52
C ASP A 17 -14.76 12.02 -16.53
N CYS A 18 -13.83 12.01 -17.47
CA CYS A 18 -13.76 11.05 -18.58
C CYS A 18 -12.37 10.46 -18.82
N LEU A 19 -11.43 10.60 -17.87
CA LEU A 19 -10.14 9.91 -17.99
C LEU A 19 -10.38 8.40 -18.00
N PRO A 20 -9.97 7.67 -19.05
CA PRO A 20 -9.88 6.23 -18.94
C PRO A 20 -8.82 5.93 -17.87
N LEU A 21 -9.26 5.42 -16.72
CA LEU A 21 -8.35 4.92 -15.70
C LEU A 21 -7.61 3.73 -16.32
N ARG A 22 -6.36 3.95 -16.72
CA ARG A 22 -5.48 2.92 -17.27
C ARG A 22 -4.62 2.37 -16.14
N ARG A 23 -4.58 1.03 -16.02
CA ARG A 23 -3.71 0.31 -15.08
C ARG A 23 -2.24 0.61 -15.31
N THR A 24 -1.84 0.67 -16.58
CA THR A 24 -0.44 0.82 -16.98
C THR A 24 -0.22 2.18 -17.66
N LEU A 25 0.89 2.84 -17.31
CA LEU A 25 1.33 4.07 -17.97
C LEU A 25 2.13 3.69 -19.24
N PRO A 26 1.63 3.96 -20.46
CA PRO A 26 2.37 3.66 -21.68
C PRO A 26 3.54 4.63 -21.89
N GLU A 27 4.56 4.19 -22.62
CA GLU A 27 5.77 4.98 -22.87
C GLU A 27 5.49 6.35 -23.53
N GLY A 28 4.51 6.39 -24.44
CA GLY A 28 4.03 7.58 -25.13
C GLY A 28 2.94 8.38 -24.38
N ALA A 29 2.71 8.13 -23.08
CA ALA A 29 1.73 8.88 -22.31
C ALA A 29 2.03 10.39 -22.35
N PRO A 30 0.99 11.26 -22.45
CA PRO A 30 1.18 12.71 -22.41
C PRO A 30 1.97 13.15 -21.17
N ARG A 31 2.89 14.10 -21.36
CA ARG A 31 3.75 14.61 -20.30
C ARG A 31 3.50 16.10 -20.09
N ARG A 32 3.64 16.56 -18.84
CA ARG A 32 3.59 17.98 -18.47
C ARG A 32 4.86 18.33 -17.70
N ALA A 33 5.38 19.53 -17.93
CA ALA A 33 6.52 20.03 -17.16
C ALA A 33 6.16 20.09 -15.67
N TYR A 34 7.07 19.60 -14.82
CA TYR A 34 6.90 19.65 -13.37
C TYR A 34 6.85 21.10 -12.90
N HIS A 35 5.89 21.42 -12.04
CA HIS A 35 5.85 22.70 -11.32
C HIS A 35 5.43 22.43 -9.87
N ARG A 36 6.00 23.20 -8.96
CA ARG A 36 5.74 23.03 -7.53
C ARG A 36 4.46 23.77 -7.15
N ARG A 37 3.56 23.08 -6.46
CA ARG A 37 2.33 23.65 -5.92
C ARG A 37 2.60 24.24 -4.55
N GLU A 38 3.02 25.51 -4.51
CA GLU A 38 3.37 26.18 -3.24
C GLU A 38 2.16 26.82 -2.55
N GLN A 39 1.12 27.20 -3.31
CA GLN A 39 -0.05 27.94 -2.81
C GLN A 39 -1.41 27.27 -3.11
N GLU A 40 -1.40 26.04 -3.61
CA GLU A 40 -2.65 25.32 -3.89
C GLU A 40 -3.19 24.61 -2.64
N VAL A 41 -4.51 24.73 -2.43
CA VAL A 41 -5.21 23.95 -1.41
C VAL A 41 -5.14 22.48 -1.79
N LYS A 42 -4.55 21.66 -0.92
CA LYS A 42 -4.57 20.20 -1.06
C LYS A 42 -6.02 19.73 -0.88
N SER A 43 -6.68 19.42 -1.99
CA SER A 43 -8.05 18.88 -2.00
C SER A 43 -8.12 17.38 -1.64
N THR A 44 -6.98 16.70 -1.58
CA THR A 44 -6.90 15.26 -1.37
C THR A 44 -6.86 14.93 0.12
N VAL A 45 -7.86 14.19 0.60
CA VAL A 45 -7.77 13.46 1.88
C VAL A 45 -6.59 12.48 1.81
N HIS A 46 -5.85 12.28 2.89
CA HIS A 46 -4.74 11.33 2.95
C HIS A 46 -5.23 9.88 2.79
N TRP A 47 -5.48 9.46 1.55
CA TRP A 47 -5.85 8.09 1.18
C TRP A 47 -4.65 7.14 1.10
N GLY A 48 -3.49 7.48 1.67
CA GLY A 48 -2.24 6.72 1.50
C GLY A 48 -2.41 5.23 1.81
N GLN A 49 -3.04 4.90 2.94
CA GLN A 49 -3.31 3.52 3.34
C GLN A 49 -4.33 2.83 2.42
N ARG A 50 -5.34 3.54 1.93
CA ARG A 50 -6.32 2.99 0.97
C ARG A 50 -5.69 2.72 -0.39
N LYS A 51 -4.79 3.60 -0.84
CA LYS A 51 -4.04 3.44 -2.08
C LYS A 51 -3.17 2.18 -2.04
N LEU A 52 -2.44 1.99 -0.92
CA LEU A 52 -1.62 0.80 -0.70
C LEU A 52 -2.48 -0.47 -0.73
N LEU A 53 -3.53 -0.51 0.09
CA LEU A 53 -4.45 -1.65 0.18
C LEU A 53 -5.03 -2.06 -1.18
N MET A 54 -5.47 -1.10 -2.01
CA MET A 54 -6.05 -1.41 -3.32
C MET A 54 -5.02 -2.04 -4.28
N SER A 55 -3.78 -1.57 -4.25
CA SER A 55 -2.71 -2.09 -5.12
C SER A 55 -2.26 -3.48 -4.67
N GLU A 56 -2.20 -3.70 -3.36
CA GLU A 56 -1.82 -4.99 -2.77
C GLU A 56 -2.90 -6.05 -2.96
N LEU A 57 -4.17 -5.66 -2.81
CA LEU A 57 -5.30 -6.56 -3.05
C LEU A 57 -5.28 -7.09 -4.49
N GLU A 58 -5.02 -6.21 -5.46
CA GLU A 58 -4.90 -6.59 -6.87
C GLU A 58 -3.76 -7.59 -7.07
N LEU A 59 -2.56 -7.28 -6.58
CA LEU A 59 -1.38 -8.16 -6.67
C LEU A 59 -1.64 -9.53 -6.04
N LEU A 60 -2.17 -9.55 -4.81
CA LEU A 60 -2.41 -10.80 -4.09
C LEU A 60 -3.54 -11.61 -4.74
N THR A 61 -4.57 -10.96 -5.29
CA THR A 61 -5.63 -11.67 -6.00
C THR A 61 -5.09 -12.35 -7.27
N GLU A 62 -4.12 -11.75 -7.95
CA GLU A 62 -3.47 -12.33 -9.14
C GLU A 62 -2.53 -13.50 -8.79
N HIS A 63 -1.91 -13.51 -7.60
CA HIS A 63 -0.79 -14.43 -7.31
C HIS A 63 -0.95 -15.30 -6.05
N ALA A 64 -1.97 -15.10 -5.23
CA ALA A 64 -2.09 -15.78 -3.93
C ALA A 64 -2.19 -17.31 -4.03
N LEU A 65 -2.70 -17.85 -5.15
CA LEU A 65 -2.80 -19.30 -5.33
C LEU A 65 -1.45 -19.96 -5.63
N GLU A 66 -0.48 -19.19 -6.12
CA GLU A 66 0.86 -19.67 -6.47
C GLU A 66 1.90 -19.30 -5.40
N ALA A 67 1.50 -18.49 -4.42
CA ALA A 67 2.35 -18.01 -3.35
C ALA A 67 2.01 -18.71 -2.03
N GLN A 68 3.03 -18.95 -1.21
CA GLN A 68 2.87 -19.39 0.18
C GLN A 68 3.32 -18.32 1.18
N LEU A 69 4.11 -17.35 0.72
CA LEU A 69 4.79 -16.36 1.55
C LEU A 69 4.74 -14.97 0.89
N VAL A 70 4.34 -13.98 1.67
CA VAL A 70 4.39 -12.56 1.32
C VAL A 70 5.42 -11.87 2.22
N VAL A 71 6.44 -11.28 1.60
CA VAL A 71 7.45 -10.48 2.31
C VAL A 71 7.17 -9.00 2.08
N TYR A 72 6.92 -8.26 3.17
CA TYR A 72 6.60 -6.84 3.11
C TYR A 72 7.74 -6.02 3.74
N ALA A 73 8.59 -5.43 2.90
CA ALA A 73 9.66 -4.52 3.36
C ALA A 73 9.15 -3.06 3.43
N GLY A 74 9.44 -2.35 4.53
CA GLY A 74 8.93 -1.00 4.76
C GLY A 74 7.46 -0.99 5.19
N ALA A 75 7.09 -1.94 6.04
CA ALA A 75 5.71 -2.25 6.36
C ALA A 75 5.06 -1.32 7.40
N ALA A 76 5.81 -0.56 8.19
CA ALA A 76 5.23 0.20 9.31
C ALA A 76 4.63 1.56 8.85
N PRO A 77 3.51 2.02 9.45
CA PRO A 77 2.83 1.40 10.59
C PRO A 77 1.93 0.20 10.22
N GLY A 78 1.65 -0.01 8.93
CA GLY A 78 1.08 -1.27 8.42
C GLY A 78 -0.38 -1.56 8.78
N GLY A 79 -1.16 -0.58 9.22
CA GLY A 79 -2.52 -0.83 9.74
C GLY A 79 -3.45 -1.58 8.77
N HIS A 80 -3.21 -1.50 7.45
CA HIS A 80 -3.96 -2.25 6.44
C HIS A 80 -3.59 -3.73 6.34
N LEU A 81 -2.42 -4.16 6.87
CA LEU A 81 -1.97 -5.55 6.85
C LEU A 81 -2.94 -6.48 7.60
N GLU A 82 -3.62 -5.97 8.64
CA GLU A 82 -4.70 -6.68 9.33
C GLU A 82 -5.77 -7.16 8.34
N CYS A 83 -6.15 -6.29 7.40
CA CYS A 83 -7.15 -6.61 6.38
C CYS A 83 -6.61 -7.62 5.36
N LEU A 84 -5.37 -7.47 4.90
CA LEU A 84 -4.76 -8.40 3.95
C LEU A 84 -4.62 -9.80 4.55
N CYS A 85 -4.15 -9.91 5.79
CA CYS A 85 -4.00 -11.18 6.48
C CYS A 85 -5.33 -11.91 6.64
N ALA A 86 -6.43 -11.18 6.90
CA ALA A 86 -7.76 -11.73 7.02
C ALA A 86 -8.36 -12.17 5.66
N LEU A 87 -8.04 -11.47 4.57
CA LEU A 87 -8.51 -11.80 3.22
C LEU A 87 -7.75 -12.99 2.61
N PHE A 88 -6.49 -13.18 2.98
CA PHE A 88 -5.63 -14.25 2.48
C PHE A 88 -5.08 -15.10 3.64
N PRO A 89 -5.95 -15.85 4.35
CA PRO A 89 -5.56 -16.58 5.55
C PRO A 89 -4.55 -17.72 5.29
N GLU A 90 -4.50 -18.23 4.06
CA GLU A 90 -3.59 -19.30 3.64
C GLU A 90 -2.14 -18.81 3.39
N LEU A 91 -1.94 -17.50 3.25
CA LEU A 91 -0.61 -16.91 3.05
C LEU A 91 0.06 -16.63 4.38
N ALA A 92 1.36 -16.95 4.49
CA ALA A 92 2.20 -16.43 5.55
C ALA A 92 2.70 -15.02 5.19
N PHE A 93 2.68 -14.10 6.16
CA PHE A 93 3.17 -12.72 5.99
C PHE A 93 4.39 -12.48 6.89
N GLU A 94 5.46 -11.94 6.30
CA GLU A 94 6.68 -11.50 6.99
C GLU A 94 6.85 -9.99 6.76
N ALA A 95 6.58 -9.18 7.78
CA ALA A 95 6.61 -7.72 7.68
C ALA A 95 7.84 -7.12 8.38
N PHE A 96 8.64 -6.37 7.64
CA PHE A 96 9.88 -5.75 8.10
C PHE A 96 9.77 -4.23 8.09
N ASP A 97 10.08 -3.59 9.21
CA ASP A 97 10.30 -2.14 9.29
C ASP A 97 11.02 -1.75 10.60
N PRO A 98 12.02 -0.84 10.59
CA PRO A 98 12.63 -0.36 11.83
C PRO A 98 11.67 0.48 12.70
N ARG A 99 10.59 1.03 12.12
CA ARG A 99 9.61 1.84 12.84
C ARG A 99 8.58 0.96 13.56
N ARG A 100 7.88 1.58 14.50
CA ARG A 100 6.85 0.90 15.29
C ARG A 100 5.63 0.53 14.43
N PHE A 101 5.22 -0.73 14.51
CA PHE A 101 3.98 -1.23 13.93
C PHE A 101 2.73 -0.74 14.68
N HIS A 102 1.61 -0.67 13.95
CA HIS A 102 0.31 -0.34 14.52
C HIS A 102 -0.09 -1.37 15.59
N GLY A 103 -0.68 -0.91 16.70
CA GLY A 103 -0.94 -1.76 17.86
C GLY A 103 -1.83 -2.99 17.60
N ARG A 104 -2.72 -2.91 16.60
CA ARG A 104 -3.59 -4.03 16.17
C ARG A 104 -2.84 -5.20 15.53
N LEU A 105 -1.61 -4.98 15.06
CA LEU A 105 -0.78 -6.03 14.50
C LEU A 105 0.03 -6.77 15.57
N LEU A 106 0.12 -6.20 16.78
CA LEU A 106 0.95 -6.75 17.84
C LEU A 106 0.22 -7.91 18.54
N PRO A 107 0.95 -8.96 18.97
CA PRO A 107 0.39 -10.00 19.83
C PRO A 107 -0.18 -9.45 21.15
N PRO A 108 -1.22 -10.08 21.74
CA PRO A 108 -1.89 -11.30 21.29
C PRO A 108 -3.03 -11.07 20.27
N GLY A 109 -3.33 -9.82 19.89
CA GLY A 109 -4.48 -9.47 19.05
C GLY A 109 -4.19 -9.41 17.55
N GLY A 110 -2.94 -9.57 17.14
CA GLY A 110 -2.51 -9.54 15.74
C GLY A 110 -2.98 -10.76 14.92
N PRO A 111 -2.97 -10.66 13.58
CA PRO A 111 -3.29 -11.78 12.71
C PRO A 111 -2.36 -12.99 12.95
N PRO A 112 -2.88 -14.22 12.98
CA PRO A 112 -2.10 -15.41 13.31
C PRO A 112 -1.07 -15.78 12.23
N ASN A 113 -1.30 -15.35 10.99
CA ASN A 113 -0.43 -15.58 9.84
C ASN A 113 0.54 -14.42 9.58
N LEU A 114 0.72 -13.49 10.53
CA LEU A 114 1.62 -12.34 10.40
C LEU A 114 2.77 -12.42 11.41
N THR A 115 4.00 -12.37 10.88
CA THR A 115 5.22 -12.21 11.68
C THR A 115 5.80 -10.81 11.47
N LEU A 116 6.09 -10.13 12.58
CA LEU A 116 6.63 -8.76 12.58
C LEU A 116 8.12 -8.76 12.93
N HIS A 117 8.92 -8.05 12.13
CA HIS A 117 10.35 -7.84 12.32
C HIS A 117 10.61 -6.34 12.44
N GLN A 118 10.91 -5.88 13.66
CA GLN A 118 11.16 -4.45 13.90
C GLN A 118 12.61 -4.05 13.56
N GLU A 119 12.99 -4.27 12.31
CA GLU A 119 14.33 -4.03 11.77
C GLU A 119 14.28 -3.73 10.26
N CYS A 120 15.40 -3.30 9.69
CA CYS A 120 15.51 -3.14 8.24
C CYS A 120 15.53 -4.52 7.55
N PHE A 121 14.87 -4.63 6.40
CA PHE A 121 15.00 -5.79 5.53
C PHE A 121 16.37 -5.78 4.84
N THR A 122 17.06 -6.92 4.79
CA THR A 122 18.44 -7.05 4.27
C THR A 122 18.56 -8.24 3.31
N ASP A 123 19.68 -8.31 2.59
CA ASP A 123 19.98 -9.44 1.69
C ASP A 123 20.12 -10.77 2.43
N ASP A 124 20.51 -10.75 3.71
CA ASP A 124 20.54 -11.95 4.55
C ASP A 124 19.12 -12.45 4.84
N HIS A 125 18.18 -11.53 5.11
CA HIS A 125 16.76 -11.87 5.26
C HIS A 125 16.18 -12.44 3.96
N ALA A 126 16.48 -11.81 2.83
CA ALA A 126 16.05 -12.29 1.52
C ALA A 126 16.54 -13.72 1.24
N ARG A 127 17.84 -14.00 1.46
CA ARG A 127 18.43 -15.33 1.29
C ARG A 127 17.79 -16.37 2.21
N ARG A 128 17.57 -16.03 3.48
CA ARG A 128 16.93 -16.92 4.47
C ARG A 128 15.49 -17.26 4.10
N LEU A 129 14.72 -16.28 3.65
CA LEU A 129 13.31 -16.49 3.28
C LEU A 129 13.17 -17.23 1.94
N ALA A 130 14.04 -16.97 0.97
CA ALA A 130 14.06 -17.71 -0.28
C ALA A 130 14.30 -19.22 -0.07
N ALA A 131 15.16 -19.59 0.88
CA ALA A 131 15.41 -20.98 1.24
C ALA A 131 14.21 -21.69 1.91
N ARG A 132 13.22 -20.93 2.42
CA ARG A 132 11.98 -21.48 3.02
C ARG A 132 10.88 -21.72 1.99
N GLY A 133 10.94 -21.05 0.84
CA GLY A 133 9.91 -21.10 -0.21
C GLY A 133 10.22 -22.09 -1.34
N GLN A 134 11.23 -22.95 -1.17
CA GLN A 134 11.54 -24.09 -2.04
C GLN A 134 10.95 -25.37 -1.44
#